data_AF-A0A9Q3DCU6-F1
#
_entry.id   AF-A0A9Q3DCU6-F1
#
_cell.length_a   1.000
_cell.length_b   1.000
_cell.length_c   1.000
_cell.angle_alpha   90.00
_cell.angle_beta   90.00
_cell.angle_gamma   90.00
#
_symmetry.space_group_name_H-M   'P 1'
#
loop_
_entity.id
_entity.type
_entity.pdbx_description
1 polymer ?
#
loop_
_entity_poly.entity_id
_entity_poly.type
_entity_poly.pdbx_seq_one_letter_code
_entity_poly.pdbx_strand_id
1 'polypeptide(L)'
;MGSPSHGSLKATEWVLLYKVYIPFLMLSQQMSLDEQNSPNTQRKMGQSEERANELTKNTLHLISAIKIPTSWNVSMDDVTAFSEHWERFCLSNQHLFPKKKCKPNHHFSDHIPELFQCWGPEQASATWGYERFVGVFAKTPTIYKICTLINKRTIFTFIKHMN
;
A
#
# COMPACT_ATOMS: atom_id res chain seq x y z
N MET A 1 -14.68 4.28 -14.09
CA MET A 1 -13.22 4.31 -13.85
C MET A 1 -12.57 3.37 -14.86
N GLY A 2 -11.59 3.83 -15.65
CA GLY A 2 -10.95 3.02 -16.70
C GLY A 2 -10.95 3.63 -18.11
N SER A 3 -11.53 4.82 -18.32
CA SER A 3 -11.35 5.56 -19.57
C SER A 3 -10.14 6.50 -19.46
N PRO A 4 -9.27 6.59 -20.49
CA PRO A 4 -8.13 7.52 -20.53
C PRO A 4 -8.50 8.99 -20.27
N SER A 5 -9.77 9.36 -20.47
CA SER A 5 -10.26 10.74 -20.32
C SER A 5 -10.53 11.18 -18.87
N HIS A 6 -10.55 10.26 -17.90
CA HIS A 6 -11.04 10.56 -16.54
C HIS A 6 -9.95 10.96 -15.53
N GLY A 7 -8.71 11.17 -15.97
CA GLY A 7 -7.61 11.51 -15.07
C GLY A 7 -7.20 10.37 -14.14
N SER A 8 -5.97 10.41 -13.66
CA SER A 8 -5.53 9.48 -12.61
C SER A 8 -6.05 9.95 -11.25
N LEU A 9 -6.46 9.01 -10.41
CA LEU A 9 -6.82 9.31 -9.02
C LEU A 9 -5.65 10.00 -8.32
N LYS A 10 -5.93 11.10 -7.62
CA LYS A 10 -4.96 11.81 -6.80
C LYS A 10 -4.58 10.94 -5.61
N ALA A 11 -3.37 11.12 -5.07
CA ALA A 11 -2.89 10.36 -3.91
C ALA A 11 -3.89 10.37 -2.74
N THR A 12 -4.53 11.51 -2.46
CA THR A 12 -5.55 11.63 -1.42
C THR A 12 -6.79 10.78 -1.69
N GLU A 13 -7.21 10.64 -2.95
CA GLU A 13 -8.37 9.82 -3.33
C GLU A 13 -8.06 8.33 -3.19
N TRP A 14 -6.83 7.92 -3.53
CA TRP A 14 -6.35 6.57 -3.23
C TRP A 14 -6.36 6.28 -1.73
N VAL A 15 -5.86 7.20 -0.92
CA VAL A 15 -5.85 7.05 0.55
C VAL A 15 -7.28 6.92 1.08
N LEU A 16 -8.23 7.72 0.59
CA LEU A 16 -9.64 7.63 1.00
C LEU A 16 -10.27 6.30 0.60
N LEU A 17 -9.97 5.80 -0.60
CA LEU A 17 -10.41 4.49 -1.09
C LEU A 17 -9.97 3.35 -0.16
N TYR A 18 -8.67 3.28 0.15
CA TYR A 18 -8.13 2.22 1.00
C TYR A 18 -8.55 2.33 2.46
N LYS A 19 -8.62 3.55 3.01
CA LYS A 19 -8.89 3.75 4.45
C LYS A 19 -10.38 3.71 4.82
N VAL A 20 -11.27 4.09 3.90
CA VAL A 20 -12.70 4.27 4.21
C VAL A 20 -13.57 3.35 3.37
N TYR A 21 -13.49 3.46 2.05
CA TYR A 21 -14.45 2.79 1.17
C TYR A 21 -14.27 1.27 1.12
N ILE A 22 -13.03 0.78 1.03
CA ILE A 22 -12.75 -0.67 1.02
C ILE A 22 -13.20 -1.35 2.32
N PRO A 23 -12.79 -0.89 3.52
CA PRO A 23 -13.26 -1.51 4.77
C PRO A 23 -14.78 -1.41 4.93
N PHE A 24 -15.40 -0.28 4.55
CA PHE A 24 -16.86 -0.14 4.59
C PHE A 24 -17.57 -1.14 3.68
N LEU A 25 -17.09 -1.31 2.44
CA LEU A 25 -17.66 -2.28 1.50
C LEU A 25 -17.55 -3.71 2.05
N MET A 26 -16.40 -4.09 2.59
CA MET A 26 -16.21 -5.44 3.16
C MET A 26 -17.14 -5.69 4.36
N LEU A 27 -17.30 -4.71 5.25
CA LEU A 27 -18.24 -4.80 6.38
C LEU A 27 -19.70 -4.88 5.93
N SER A 28 -20.08 -4.10 4.91
CA SER A 28 -21.44 -4.15 4.34
C SER A 28 -21.77 -5.51 3.73
N GLN A 29 -20.80 -6.15 3.07
CA GLN A 29 -20.96 -7.49 2.50
C GLN A 29 -21.12 -8.55 3.58
N GLN A 30 -20.41 -8.46 4.69
CA GLN A 30 -20.58 -9.39 5.82
C GLN A 30 -21.96 -9.25 6.47
N MET A 31 -22.42 -8.02 6.74
CA MET A 31 -23.75 -7.80 7.33
C MET A 31 -24.89 -8.34 6.46
N SER A 32 -24.78 -8.23 5.13
CA SER A 32 -25.78 -8.79 4.21
C SER A 32 -25.80 -10.32 4.15
N LEU A 33 -24.72 -11.00 4.54
CA LEU A 33 -24.65 -12.47 4.59
C LEU A 33 -25.30 -13.02 5.87
N ASP A 34 -25.15 -12.33 6.99
CA ASP A 34 -25.73 -12.73 8.29
C ASP A 34 -27.28 -12.76 8.27
N GLU A 35 -27.91 -11.86 7.49
CA GLU A 35 -29.37 -11.74 7.39
C GLU A 35 -30.03 -12.87 6.57
N GLN A 36 -29.27 -13.58 5.72
CA GLN A 36 -29.76 -14.61 4.80
C GLN A 36 -29.65 -16.05 5.36
N ASN A 37 -29.20 -16.22 6.60
CA ASN A 37 -28.93 -17.53 7.19
C ASN A 37 -30.22 -18.29 7.59
N SER A 38 -30.88 -18.88 6.59
CA SER A 38 -31.95 -19.88 6.75
C SER A 38 -31.36 -21.29 7.01
N PRO A 39 -31.95 -22.12 7.90
CA PRO A 39 -31.31 -23.36 8.39
C PRO A 39 -30.98 -24.43 7.32
N ASN A 40 -31.59 -24.40 6.13
CA ASN A 40 -31.47 -25.49 5.15
C ASN A 40 -30.35 -25.30 4.09
N THR A 41 -29.62 -24.17 4.08
CA THR A 41 -28.57 -23.86 3.06
C THR A 41 -27.13 -23.98 3.59
N GLN A 42 -26.94 -24.57 4.78
CA GLN A 42 -25.69 -24.41 5.55
C GLN A 42 -24.44 -25.11 4.97
N ARG A 43 -24.57 -26.20 4.19
CA ARG A 43 -23.41 -27.05 3.85
C ARG A 43 -22.55 -26.60 2.67
N LYS A 44 -23.11 -25.88 1.69
CA LYS A 44 -22.32 -25.32 0.55
C LYS A 44 -21.94 -23.85 0.76
N MET A 45 -22.64 -23.14 1.64
CA MET A 45 -22.43 -21.71 1.91
C MET A 45 -21.27 -21.47 2.89
N GLY A 46 -21.08 -22.38 3.87
CA GLY A 46 -20.08 -22.21 4.93
C GLY A 46 -18.63 -22.05 4.44
N GLN A 47 -18.21 -22.77 3.40
CA GLN A 47 -16.84 -22.63 2.86
C GLN A 47 -16.60 -21.29 2.15
N SER A 48 -17.62 -20.76 1.47
CA SER A 48 -17.53 -19.45 0.80
C SER A 48 -17.57 -18.30 1.81
N GLU A 49 -18.39 -18.45 2.84
CA GLU A 49 -18.52 -17.51 3.95
C GLU A 49 -17.26 -17.46 4.81
N GLU A 50 -16.69 -18.62 5.16
CA GLU A 50 -15.42 -18.71 5.88
C GLU A 50 -14.29 -18.02 5.11
N ARG A 51 -14.17 -18.28 3.80
CA ARG A 51 -13.17 -17.61 2.97
C ARG A 51 -13.39 -16.09 2.90
N ALA A 52 -14.64 -15.62 2.82
CA ALA A 52 -14.95 -14.19 2.82
C ALA A 52 -14.59 -13.55 4.16
N ASN A 53 -14.89 -14.21 5.28
CA ASN A 53 -14.52 -13.76 6.62
C ASN A 53 -13.00 -13.66 6.80
N GLU A 54 -12.25 -14.67 6.33
CA GLU A 54 -10.78 -14.63 6.36
C GLU A 54 -10.21 -13.50 5.48
N LEU A 55 -10.81 -13.25 4.31
CA LEU A 55 -10.43 -12.11 3.46
C LEU A 55 -10.68 -10.76 4.15
N THR A 56 -11.80 -10.61 4.83
CA THR A 56 -12.10 -9.38 5.57
C THR A 56 -11.13 -9.19 6.73
N LYS A 57 -10.87 -10.22 7.54
CA LYS A 57 -9.88 -10.16 8.62
C LYS A 57 -8.49 -9.79 8.10
N ASN A 58 -8.05 -10.44 7.02
CA ASN A 58 -6.78 -10.13 6.37
C ASN A 58 -6.71 -8.66 5.93
N THR A 59 -7.78 -8.15 5.33
CA THR A 59 -7.88 -6.76 4.88
C THR A 59 -7.85 -5.78 6.06
N LEU A 60 -8.52 -6.09 7.17
CA LEU A 60 -8.49 -5.26 8.38
C LEU A 60 -7.10 -5.24 9.01
N HIS A 61 -6.39 -6.37 9.06
CA HIS A 61 -4.98 -6.40 9.49
C HIS A 61 -4.10 -5.49 8.63
N LEU A 62 -4.25 -5.54 7.30
CA LEU A 62 -3.51 -4.66 6.39
C LEU A 62 -3.81 -3.18 6.64
N ILE A 63 -5.08 -2.82 6.78
CA ILE A 63 -5.50 -1.42 7.02
C ILE A 63 -4.96 -0.92 8.35
N SER A 64 -5.04 -1.73 9.42
CA SER A 64 -4.48 -1.39 10.73
C SER A 64 -2.96 -1.18 10.66
N ALA A 65 -2.24 -2.06 9.97
CA ALA A 65 -0.80 -1.91 9.77
C ALA A 65 -0.46 -0.62 8.99
N ILE A 66 -1.17 -0.31 7.90
CA ILE A 66 -0.92 0.91 7.09
C ILE A 66 -1.29 2.20 7.85
N LYS A 67 -2.28 2.15 8.76
CA LYS A 67 -2.70 3.33 9.51
C LYS A 67 -1.55 3.92 10.35
N ILE A 68 -0.71 3.06 10.93
CA ILE A 68 0.38 3.43 11.83
C ILE A 68 1.48 4.29 11.16
N PRO A 69 2.16 3.86 10.07
CA PRO A 69 3.15 4.68 9.37
C PRO A 69 2.56 6.00 8.89
N THR A 70 1.27 5.99 8.55
CA THR A 70 0.59 7.18 8.05
C THR A 70 0.15 8.18 9.13
N SER A 71 0.41 7.88 10.40
CA SER A 71 0.12 8.77 11.52
C SER A 71 1.21 9.84 11.69
N TRP A 72 0.90 10.92 12.42
CA TRP A 72 1.86 11.99 12.68
C TRP A 72 2.88 11.66 13.76
N ASN A 73 2.51 10.79 14.69
CA ASN A 73 3.32 10.37 15.83
C ASN A 73 3.18 8.85 15.99
N VAL A 74 4.29 8.16 16.24
CA VAL A 74 4.34 6.71 16.46
C VAL A 74 4.97 6.45 17.82
N SER A 75 4.28 5.71 18.67
CA SER A 75 4.77 5.22 19.96
C SER A 75 5.34 3.80 19.83
N MET A 76 6.04 3.30 20.86
CA MET A 76 6.53 1.91 20.87
C MET A 76 5.38 0.88 20.85
N ASP A 77 4.23 1.23 21.42
CA ASP A 77 3.03 0.41 21.35
C ASP A 77 2.53 0.32 19.90
N ASP A 78 2.59 1.43 19.15
CA ASP A 78 2.24 1.44 17.72
C ASP A 78 3.23 0.61 16.89
N VAL A 79 4.53 0.65 17.21
CA VAL A 79 5.55 -0.20 16.54
C VAL A 79 5.22 -1.69 16.75
N THR A 80 4.84 -2.05 17.97
CA THR A 80 4.45 -3.42 18.32
C THR A 80 3.16 -3.81 17.58
N ALA A 81 2.14 -2.95 17.63
CA ALA A 81 0.88 -3.18 16.93
C ALA A 81 1.07 -3.30 15.41
N PHE A 82 1.96 -2.50 14.81
CA PHE A 82 2.31 -2.62 13.39
C PHE A 82 2.83 -4.03 13.10
N SER A 83 3.81 -4.49 13.87
CA SER A 83 4.46 -5.78 13.68
C SER A 83 3.44 -6.92 13.78
N GLU A 84 2.58 -6.89 14.79
CA GLU A 84 1.52 -7.89 14.98
C GLU A 84 0.49 -7.89 13.84
N HIS A 85 0.00 -6.73 13.42
CA HIS A 85 -0.97 -6.64 12.34
C HIS A 85 -0.35 -7.06 11.00
N TRP A 86 0.89 -6.66 10.74
CA TRP A 86 1.62 -6.98 9.52
C TRP A 86 1.91 -8.47 9.41
N GLU A 87 2.39 -9.10 10.48
CA GLU A 87 2.63 -10.54 10.52
C GLU A 87 1.35 -11.33 10.24
N ARG A 88 0.25 -11.01 10.94
CA ARG A 88 -1.06 -11.66 10.74
C ARG A 88 -1.57 -11.47 9.32
N PHE A 89 -1.38 -10.29 8.73
CA PHE A 89 -1.68 -10.05 7.32
C PHE A 89 -0.85 -10.97 6.42
N CYS A 90 0.47 -11.03 6.58
CA CYS A 90 1.35 -11.84 5.74
C CYS A 90 1.00 -13.34 5.80
N LEU A 91 0.80 -13.88 7.01
CA LEU A 91 0.45 -15.29 7.22
C LEU A 91 -0.90 -15.65 6.58
N SER A 92 -1.94 -14.86 6.87
CA SER A 92 -3.27 -15.11 6.30
C SER A 92 -3.33 -14.85 4.79
N ASN A 93 -2.57 -13.89 4.27
CA ASN A 93 -2.48 -13.62 2.84
C ASN A 93 -1.81 -14.78 2.08
N GLN A 94 -0.79 -15.41 2.67
CA GLN A 94 -0.17 -16.61 2.09
C GLN A 94 -1.16 -17.79 2.06
N HIS A 95 -1.98 -17.95 3.09
CA HIS A 95 -3.03 -18.97 3.14
C HIS A 95 -4.16 -18.70 2.12
N LEU A 96 -4.62 -17.46 2.01
CA LEU A 96 -5.69 -17.05 1.08
C LEU A 96 -5.24 -17.14 -0.39
N PHE A 97 -3.96 -16.87 -0.66
CA PHE A 97 -3.40 -16.80 -2.01
C PHE A 97 -2.10 -17.61 -2.17
N PRO A 98 -2.13 -18.95 -2.03
CA PRO A 98 -0.93 -19.79 -1.96
C PRO A 98 -0.08 -19.79 -3.24
N LYS A 99 -0.68 -19.42 -4.38
CA LYS A 99 0.00 -19.33 -5.68
C LYS A 99 0.69 -17.98 -5.91
N LYS A 100 0.46 -16.97 -5.05
CA LYS A 100 1.05 -15.64 -5.20
C LYS A 100 2.39 -15.61 -4.47
N LYS A 101 3.43 -15.19 -5.18
CA LYS A 101 4.76 -14.97 -4.58
C LYS A 101 4.78 -13.70 -3.76
N CYS A 102 5.56 -13.71 -2.68
CA CYS A 102 5.87 -12.51 -1.93
C CYS A 102 6.55 -11.48 -2.84
N LYS A 103 6.12 -10.22 -2.77
CA LYS A 103 6.73 -9.12 -3.53
C LYS A 103 7.86 -8.52 -2.70
N PRO A 104 8.91 -7.97 -3.33
CA PRO A 104 9.96 -7.24 -2.61
C PRO A 104 9.42 -6.16 -1.67
N ASN A 105 8.33 -5.49 -2.06
CA ASN A 105 7.68 -4.48 -1.22
C ASN A 105 7.18 -5.04 0.12
N HIS A 106 6.69 -6.29 0.16
CA HIS A 106 6.28 -6.88 1.44
C HIS A 106 7.49 -7.11 2.35
N HIS A 107 8.62 -7.53 1.79
CA HIS A 107 9.87 -7.67 2.54
C HIS A 107 10.39 -6.31 3.04
N PHE A 108 10.32 -5.25 2.22
CA PHE A 108 10.67 -3.91 2.69
C PHE A 108 9.75 -3.42 3.80
N SER A 109 8.47 -3.79 3.75
CA SER A 109 7.51 -3.46 4.81
C SER A 109 7.81 -4.17 6.14
N ASP A 110 8.48 -5.33 6.13
CA ASP A 110 8.93 -5.99 7.36
C ASP A 110 9.92 -5.13 8.16
N HIS A 111 10.62 -4.20 7.50
CA HIS A 111 11.61 -3.32 8.13
C HIS A 111 11.04 -1.97 8.62
N ILE A 112 9.74 -1.74 8.43
CA ILE A 112 9.08 -0.50 8.87
C ILE A 112 9.23 -0.24 10.39
N PRO A 113 9.12 -1.25 11.29
CA PRO A 113 9.36 -1.07 12.72
C PRO A 113 10.73 -0.47 13.05
N GLU A 114 11.79 -0.94 12.40
CA GLU A 114 13.15 -0.45 12.57
C GLU A 114 13.29 0.97 12.04
N LEU A 115 12.61 1.29 10.94
CA LEU A 115 12.55 2.65 10.40
C LEU A 115 11.86 3.61 11.36
N PHE A 116 10.79 3.19 12.03
CA PHE A 116 10.11 4.02 13.04
C PHE A 116 11.02 4.36 14.23
N GLN A 117 11.80 3.39 14.71
CA GLN A 117 12.73 3.62 15.82
C GLN A 117 13.86 4.58 15.45
N CYS A 118 14.34 4.51 14.20
CA CYS A 118 15.40 5.37 13.71
C CYS A 118 14.92 6.79 13.36
N TRP A 119 13.80 6.90 12.64
CA TRP A 119 13.40 8.13 11.94
C TRP A 119 11.99 8.61 12.28
N GLY A 120 11.23 7.87 13.08
CA GLY A 120 9.83 8.16 13.36
C GLY A 120 8.88 7.79 12.20
N PRO A 121 7.61 8.25 12.23
CA PRO A 121 6.61 7.92 11.21
C PRO A 121 7.03 8.31 9.80
N GLU A 122 6.47 7.59 8.82
CA GLU A 122 6.76 7.79 7.39
C GLU A 122 6.48 9.23 6.94
N GLN A 123 5.58 9.96 7.60
CA GLN A 123 5.20 11.32 7.18
C GLN A 123 6.35 12.32 7.30
N ALA A 124 7.31 12.05 8.18
CA ALA A 124 8.52 12.84 8.34
C ALA A 124 9.65 12.39 7.42
N SER A 125 9.65 11.13 6.97
CA SER A 125 10.74 10.50 6.20
C SER A 125 10.37 10.16 4.74
N ALA A 126 9.11 10.35 4.35
CA ALA A 126 8.60 10.02 3.03
C ALA A 126 9.27 10.84 1.94
N THR A 127 9.51 10.18 0.81
CA THR A 127 10.07 10.82 -0.39
C THR A 127 9.17 11.90 -0.99
N TRP A 128 7.94 12.08 -0.53
CA TRP A 128 7.01 13.10 -1.03
C TRP A 128 7.58 14.52 -0.94
N GLY A 129 8.34 14.81 0.13
CA GLY A 129 9.08 16.08 0.24
C GLY A 129 10.11 16.22 -0.89
N TYR A 130 10.88 15.16 -1.13
CA TYR A 130 11.89 15.12 -2.19
C TYR A 130 11.26 15.21 -3.59
N GLU A 131 10.16 14.52 -3.86
CA GLU A 131 9.43 14.59 -5.14
C GLU A 131 8.92 16.01 -5.41
N ARG A 132 8.40 16.69 -4.38
CA ARG A 132 8.01 18.09 -4.47
C ARG A 132 9.20 18.98 -4.80
N PHE A 133 10.35 18.78 -4.15
CA PHE A 133 11.57 19.51 -4.45
C PHE A 133 12.07 19.25 -5.87
N VAL A 134 12.08 18.00 -6.33
CA VAL A 134 12.44 17.65 -7.72
C VAL A 134 11.52 18.36 -8.71
N GLY A 135 10.21 18.41 -8.45
CA GLY A 135 9.26 19.15 -9.29
C GLY A 135 9.52 20.66 -9.35
N VAL A 136 9.98 21.27 -8.25
CA VAL A 136 10.38 22.68 -8.21
C VAL A 136 11.69 22.90 -8.96
N PHE A 137 12.70 22.04 -8.72
CA PHE A 137 14.00 22.12 -9.37
C PHE A 137 13.90 21.89 -10.88
N ALA A 138 13.05 20.98 -11.34
CA ALA A 138 12.79 20.76 -12.76
C ALA A 138 12.24 22.00 -13.49
N LYS A 139 11.58 22.92 -12.77
CA LYS A 139 11.05 24.18 -13.31
C LYS A 139 12.05 25.34 -13.23
N THR A 140 13.20 25.13 -12.57
CA THR A 140 14.24 26.15 -12.50
C THR A 140 15.08 26.09 -13.80
N PRO A 141 15.22 27.20 -14.55
CA PRO A 141 15.85 27.19 -15.88
C PRO A 141 17.28 26.62 -15.90
N THR A 142 18.03 26.83 -14.82
CA THR A 142 19.42 26.38 -14.69
C THR A 142 19.53 24.86 -14.53
N ILE A 143 18.66 24.25 -13.72
CA ILE A 143 18.67 22.79 -13.47
C ILE A 143 18.03 22.05 -14.64
N TYR A 144 17.00 22.62 -15.28
CA TYR A 144 16.45 22.07 -16.52
C TYR A 144 17.51 21.97 -17.63
N LYS A 145 18.36 23.00 -17.78
CA LYS A 145 19.50 22.97 -18.72
C LYS A 145 20.55 21.92 -18.33
N ILE A 146 20.87 21.77 -17.05
CA ILE A 146 21.82 20.73 -16.58
C ILE A 146 21.25 19.32 -16.80
N CYS A 147 19.99 19.05 -16.44
CA CYS A 147 19.36 17.74 -16.64
C CYS A 147 19.25 17.37 -18.13
N THR A 148 18.94 18.33 -19.01
CA THR A 148 18.93 18.09 -20.47
C THR A 148 20.34 17.85 -21.03
N LEU A 149 21.38 18.49 -20.48
CA LEU A 149 22.77 18.23 -20.85
C LEU A 149 23.28 16.87 -20.34
N ILE A 150 22.89 16.46 -19.13
CA ILE A 150 23.23 15.14 -18.57
C ILE A 150 22.54 14.05 -19.38
N ASN A 151 21.23 14.16 -19.63
CA ASN A 151 20.49 13.15 -20.40
C ASN A 151 21.05 12.97 -21.83
N LYS A 152 21.47 14.07 -22.48
CA LYS A 152 22.20 14.01 -23.75
C LYS A 152 23.58 13.32 -23.62
N ARG A 153 24.34 13.58 -22.55
CA ARG A 153 25.64 12.93 -22.33
C ARG A 153 25.51 11.43 -22.00
N THR A 154 24.51 11.01 -21.22
CA THR A 154 24.34 9.59 -20.83
C THR A 154 23.96 8.72 -22.03
N ILE A 155 23.12 9.22 -22.94
CA ILE A 155 22.77 8.53 -24.20
C ILE A 155 24.01 8.42 -25.12
N PHE A 156 24.83 9.47 -25.22
CA PHE A 156 26.05 9.41 -26.04
C PHE A 156 27.16 8.51 -25.44
N THR A 157 27.21 8.35 -24.13
CA THR A 157 28.23 7.50 -23.48
C THR A 157 27.88 6.01 -23.62
N PHE A 158 26.59 5.65 -23.62
CA PHE A 158 26.15 4.27 -23.87
C PHE A 158 26.35 3.81 -25.32
N ILE A 159 26.20 4.70 -26.31
CA ILE A 159 26.39 4.36 -27.73
C ILE A 159 27.90 4.22 -28.08
N LYS A 160 28.79 4.89 -27.34
CA LYS A 160 30.24 4.84 -27.58
C LYS A 160 30.96 3.62 -26.97
N HIS A 161 30.25 2.76 -26.24
CA HIS A 161 30.76 1.48 -25.70
C HIS A 161 30.14 0.25 -26.38
N MET A 162 29.33 0.45 -27.43
CA MET A 162 28.78 -0.62 -28.28
C MET A 162 29.28 -0.52 -29.73
N ASN A 163 30.56 -0.17 -29.92
CA ASN A 163 31.32 -0.40 -31.14
C ASN A 163 32.71 -0.91 -30.78
#